data_AF-A0AAV9PEI0-F1
#
_entry.id   AF-A0AAV9PEI0-F1
#
_cell.length_a   1.000
_cell.length_b   1.000
_cell.length_c   1.000
_cell.angle_alpha   90.00
_cell.angle_beta   90.00
_cell.angle_gamma   90.00
#
_symmetry.space_group_name_H-M   'P 1'
#
loop_
_entity.id
_entity.type
_entity.pdbx_description
1 polymer ?
#
loop_
_entity_poly.entity_id
_entity_poly.type
_entity_poly.pdbx_seq_one_letter_code
_entity_poly.pdbx_strand_id
1 'polypeptide(L)'
;MSLVNLSHVCSHLQNASLARLGLTSIPYSKLHLSLSLLLHKQGFLSQVKLGGPSPPASCFPPGMRDSNNISSHPHQHGDGSMHSPESALQRVVDGPGPVTAAILREEGFNDEAITFAMEERLKSAAQLEHEGWSNVAANFLMRHGNKRLEQLQDEGMDEMSISFLQNHATLLNSAQEEVQRWYPDNYDYEYQSDNPNADERNRAGARRDHRNQQAMKLRERILREGFSAPTLRYFAGPQNSLRTTRDLARDGLTINPMGVPIPNQPFNPPPPPTQQDPWDLESEGVVTQANRASRRLWLGLKYWDNMPVLRKATMLSKPTKRIWLNARDLGGLTRGHAAAKGEIKPLTQVGECMAVSTDLGVMEVRECAERRVGGMVLCRVW
;
A
#
# COMPACT_ATOMS: atom_id res chain seq x y z
N MET A 1 -22.83 -6.93 -32.60
CA MET A 1 -21.82 -7.70 -31.85
C MET A 1 -21.51 -8.96 -32.63
N SER A 2 -20.28 -9.13 -33.14
CA SER A 2 -20.00 -10.26 -34.03
C SER A 2 -19.71 -11.53 -33.21
N LEU A 3 -20.45 -12.60 -33.50
CA LEU A 3 -20.08 -13.96 -33.04
C LEU A 3 -18.70 -14.36 -33.60
N VAL A 4 -18.20 -13.67 -34.62
CA VAL A 4 -16.84 -13.85 -35.16
C VAL A 4 -15.82 -13.55 -34.06
N ASN A 5 -15.91 -12.41 -33.38
CA ASN A 5 -14.96 -12.03 -32.33
C ASN A 5 -14.98 -13.02 -31.16
N LEU A 6 -16.17 -13.52 -30.81
CA LEU A 6 -16.31 -14.53 -29.76
C LEU A 6 -15.60 -15.86 -30.16
N SER A 7 -15.58 -16.23 -31.44
CA SER A 7 -14.88 -17.43 -31.91
C SER A 7 -13.36 -17.29 -31.73
N HIS A 8 -12.83 -16.10 -32.04
CA HIS A 8 -11.43 -15.78 -31.79
C HIS A 8 -11.11 -15.82 -30.29
N VAL A 9 -11.99 -15.30 -29.43
CA VAL A 9 -11.83 -15.37 -27.97
C VAL A 9 -11.81 -16.81 -27.46
N CYS A 10 -12.74 -17.67 -27.93
CA CYS A 10 -12.77 -19.07 -27.50
C CYS A 10 -11.47 -19.80 -27.89
N SER A 11 -11.02 -19.65 -29.14
CA SER A 11 -9.76 -20.23 -29.61
C SER A 11 -8.56 -19.67 -28.87
N HIS A 12 -8.52 -18.36 -28.61
CA HIS A 12 -7.45 -17.69 -27.87
C HIS A 12 -7.34 -18.21 -26.44
N LEU A 13 -8.46 -18.32 -25.71
CA LEU A 13 -8.50 -18.86 -24.35
C LEU A 13 -8.00 -20.30 -24.30
N GLN A 14 -8.45 -21.14 -25.23
CA GLN A 14 -8.00 -22.53 -25.31
C GLN A 14 -6.49 -22.60 -25.58
N ASN A 15 -5.98 -21.84 -26.56
CA ASN A 15 -4.57 -21.85 -26.90
C ASN A 15 -3.69 -21.31 -25.76
N ALA A 16 -4.08 -20.20 -25.14
CA ALA A 16 -3.38 -19.63 -24.00
C ALA A 16 -3.35 -20.58 -22.80
N SER A 17 -4.47 -21.27 -22.55
CA SER A 17 -4.56 -22.24 -21.45
C SER A 17 -3.68 -23.46 -21.70
N LEU A 18 -3.72 -24.04 -22.90
CA LEU A 18 -2.86 -25.16 -23.29
C LEU A 18 -1.37 -24.78 -23.32
N ALA A 19 -1.05 -23.54 -23.66
CA ALA A 19 0.31 -22.98 -23.59
C ALA A 19 0.80 -22.68 -22.16
N ARG A 20 -0.03 -22.91 -21.14
CA ARG A 20 0.30 -22.72 -19.72
C ARG A 20 0.65 -21.27 -19.33
N LEU A 21 0.03 -20.29 -19.99
CA LEU A 21 0.18 -18.88 -19.60
C LEU A 21 -0.57 -18.58 -18.30
N GLY A 22 0.03 -17.90 -17.33
CA GLY A 22 -0.67 -17.49 -16.11
C GLY A 22 -1.74 -16.41 -16.35
N LEU A 23 -1.51 -15.56 -17.35
CA LEU A 23 -2.34 -14.39 -17.65
C LEU A 23 -2.50 -14.25 -19.17
N THR A 24 -3.66 -13.81 -19.62
CA THR A 24 -3.92 -13.50 -21.02
C THR A 24 -4.87 -12.32 -21.18
N SER A 25 -4.94 -11.72 -22.37
CA SER A 25 -5.83 -10.57 -22.61
C SER A 25 -6.66 -10.72 -23.87
N ILE A 26 -7.94 -10.30 -23.79
CA ILE A 26 -8.88 -10.28 -24.90
C ILE A 26 -9.44 -8.87 -25.13
N PRO A 27 -9.88 -8.50 -26.35
CA PRO A 27 -10.46 -7.18 -26.59
C PRO A 27 -11.74 -6.97 -25.76
N TYR A 28 -11.91 -5.75 -25.23
CA TYR A 28 -13.08 -5.41 -24.43
C TYR A 28 -14.36 -5.36 -25.28
N SER A 29 -15.41 -6.04 -24.79
CA SER A 29 -16.80 -5.82 -25.22
C SER A 29 -17.73 -6.21 -24.08
N LYS A 30 -18.97 -5.69 -24.06
CA LYS A 30 -19.97 -6.06 -23.04
C LYS A 30 -20.22 -7.58 -23.00
N LEU A 31 -20.22 -8.22 -24.17
CA LEU A 31 -20.40 -9.67 -24.29
C LEU A 31 -19.20 -10.46 -23.77
N HIS A 32 -17.98 -10.02 -24.08
CA HIS A 32 -16.77 -10.67 -23.58
C HIS A 32 -16.67 -10.53 -22.06
N LEU A 33 -16.98 -9.35 -21.52
CA LEU A 33 -16.99 -9.11 -20.08
C LEU A 33 -18.00 -10.04 -19.38
N SER A 34 -19.24 -10.10 -19.88
CA SER A 34 -20.27 -10.96 -19.27
C SER A 34 -19.91 -12.45 -19.33
N LEU A 35 -19.33 -12.91 -20.44
CA LEU A 35 -18.83 -14.27 -20.55
C LEU A 35 -17.65 -14.54 -19.61
N SER A 36 -16.67 -13.63 -19.54
CA SER A 36 -15.53 -13.76 -18.63
C SER A 36 -15.96 -13.78 -17.17
N LEU A 37 -16.92 -12.96 -16.77
CA LEU A 37 -17.51 -12.97 -15.43
C LEU A 37 -18.23 -14.28 -15.13
N LEU A 38 -18.97 -14.83 -16.10
CA LEU A 38 -19.58 -16.16 -15.98
C LEU A 38 -18.51 -17.24 -15.78
N LEU A 39 -17.45 -17.24 -16.59
CA LEU A 39 -16.35 -18.21 -16.46
C LEU A 39 -15.61 -18.08 -15.14
N HIS A 40 -15.47 -16.86 -14.62
CA HIS A 40 -14.92 -16.61 -13.29
C HIS A 40 -15.83 -17.16 -12.18
N LYS A 41 -17.15 -16.90 -12.25
CA LYS A 41 -18.16 -17.45 -11.34
C LYS A 41 -18.18 -18.99 -11.34
N GLN A 42 -18.01 -19.61 -12.51
CA GLN A 42 -17.95 -21.07 -12.66
C GLN A 42 -16.57 -21.65 -12.32
N GLY A 43 -15.60 -20.81 -11.93
CA GLY A 43 -14.31 -21.25 -11.44
C GLY A 43 -13.26 -21.56 -12.52
N PHE A 44 -13.52 -21.31 -13.80
CA PHE A 44 -12.54 -21.51 -14.90
C PHE A 44 -11.42 -20.45 -14.91
N LEU A 45 -11.73 -19.22 -14.50
CA LEU A 45 -10.78 -18.10 -14.47
C LEU A 45 -10.49 -17.69 -13.02
N SER A 46 -9.23 -17.32 -12.72
CA SER A 46 -8.82 -16.84 -11.40
C SER A 46 -9.18 -15.38 -11.16
N GLN A 47 -9.07 -14.54 -12.19
CA GLN A 47 -9.39 -13.13 -12.11
C GLN A 47 -9.84 -12.58 -13.47
N VAL A 48 -10.62 -11.50 -13.43
CA VAL A 48 -11.06 -10.73 -14.60
C VAL A 48 -10.85 -9.27 -14.28
N LYS A 49 -9.92 -8.62 -14.96
CA LYS A 49 -9.56 -7.20 -14.77
C LYS A 49 -9.72 -6.43 -16.07
N LEU A 50 -10.19 -5.20 -15.98
CA LEU A 50 -10.30 -4.29 -17.12
C LEU A 50 -9.11 -3.35 -17.11
N GLY A 51 -8.35 -3.30 -18.21
CA GLY A 51 -7.17 -2.45 -18.31
C GLY A 51 -6.83 -2.05 -19.74
N GLY A 52 -5.66 -1.44 -19.89
CA GLY A 52 -5.09 -1.04 -21.17
C GLY A 52 -4.49 -2.19 -21.98
N PRO A 53 -3.68 -1.87 -23.00
CA PRO A 53 -2.91 -2.85 -23.75
C PRO A 53 -1.83 -3.52 -22.89
N SER A 54 -1.41 -2.92 -21.78
CA SER A 54 -0.55 -3.53 -20.77
C SER A 54 -1.36 -4.15 -19.61
N PRO A 55 -0.85 -5.20 -18.94
CA PRO A 55 -1.54 -5.83 -17.83
C PRO A 55 -1.56 -4.90 -16.61
N PRO A 56 -2.74 -4.67 -15.99
CA PRO A 56 -2.80 -3.84 -14.80
C PRO A 56 -2.08 -4.54 -13.66
N ALA A 57 -1.43 -3.76 -12.80
CA ALA A 57 -0.58 -4.32 -11.77
C ALA A 57 -1.33 -5.14 -10.72
N SER A 58 -2.63 -4.88 -10.53
CA SER A 58 -3.50 -5.70 -9.67
C SER A 58 -3.64 -7.16 -10.15
N CYS A 59 -3.22 -7.48 -11.38
CA CYS A 59 -3.16 -8.86 -11.88
C CYS A 59 -2.06 -9.70 -11.23
N PHE A 60 -1.07 -9.05 -10.62
CA PHE A 60 0.10 -9.69 -10.04
C PHE A 60 0.02 -9.61 -8.51
N PRO A 61 0.57 -10.59 -7.78
CA PRO A 61 0.79 -10.42 -6.35
C PRO A 61 1.63 -9.16 -6.09
N PRO A 62 1.48 -8.49 -4.95
CA PRO A 62 2.32 -7.35 -4.59
C PRO A 62 3.77 -7.83 -4.48
N GLY A 63 4.53 -7.69 -5.56
CA GLY A 63 5.95 -7.99 -5.60
C GLY A 63 6.75 -6.89 -4.92
N MET A 64 7.98 -7.23 -4.52
CA MET A 64 8.99 -6.24 -4.15
C MET A 64 9.35 -5.44 -5.41
N ARG A 65 9.34 -4.10 -5.32
CA ARG A 65 9.68 -3.24 -6.46
C ARG A 65 11.16 -3.36 -6.76
N ASP A 66 11.49 -3.77 -7.98
CA ASP A 66 12.84 -3.60 -8.50
C ASP A 66 13.03 -2.14 -8.92
N SER A 67 14.16 -1.55 -8.51
CA SER A 67 14.63 -0.26 -8.99
C SER A 67 15.03 -0.36 -10.46
N ASN A 68 14.04 -0.28 -11.36
CA ASN A 68 14.08 0.09 -12.78
C ASN A 68 15.12 -0.55 -13.73
N ASN A 69 15.94 -1.52 -13.33
CA ASN A 69 17.05 -1.98 -14.19
C ASN A 69 16.99 -3.45 -14.65
N ILE A 70 16.15 -4.34 -14.07
CA ILE A 70 16.27 -5.79 -14.37
C ILE A 70 14.93 -6.56 -14.55
N SER A 71 13.77 -5.99 -14.23
CA SER A 71 12.53 -6.77 -14.21
C SER A 71 11.51 -6.36 -15.28
N SER A 72 10.89 -7.38 -15.90
CA SER A 72 9.76 -7.30 -16.83
C SER A 72 8.41 -7.01 -16.13
N HIS A 73 8.42 -6.60 -14.86
CA HIS A 73 7.20 -6.27 -14.13
C HIS A 73 6.56 -5.02 -14.74
N PRO A 74 5.27 -5.09 -15.11
CA PRO A 74 4.56 -3.92 -15.63
C PRO A 74 4.51 -2.84 -14.57
N HIS A 75 4.48 -1.59 -15.02
CA HIS A 75 4.34 -0.44 -14.13
C HIS A 75 3.14 -0.69 -13.20
N GLN A 76 3.41 -0.75 -11.89
CA GLN A 76 2.38 -0.41 -10.91
C GLN A 76 2.05 1.06 -11.13
N HIS A 77 1.14 1.31 -12.07
CA HIS A 77 0.06 2.22 -11.76
C HIS A 77 -0.57 1.60 -10.52
N GLY A 78 -0.10 2.03 -9.35
CA GLY A 78 -0.90 1.91 -8.15
C GLY A 78 -2.27 2.47 -8.49
N ASP A 79 -3.25 2.19 -7.67
CA ASP A 79 -4.59 2.78 -7.76
C ASP A 79 -4.58 4.33 -7.56
N GLY A 80 -3.45 4.98 -7.86
CA GLY A 80 -3.07 6.39 -7.80
C GLY A 80 -3.93 7.24 -8.71
N SER A 81 -5.22 7.26 -8.37
CA SER A 81 -6.05 8.40 -8.61
C SER A 81 -5.32 9.66 -8.15
N MET A 82 -5.56 10.75 -8.87
CA MET A 82 -4.98 12.06 -8.59
C MET A 82 -5.17 12.47 -7.12
N HIS A 83 -6.25 12.00 -6.48
CA HIS A 83 -6.64 12.30 -5.11
C HIS A 83 -6.45 11.15 -4.12
N SER A 84 -5.52 10.24 -4.40
CA SER A 84 -5.15 9.16 -3.49
C SER A 84 -4.45 9.67 -2.21
N PRO A 85 -4.49 8.92 -1.09
CA PRO A 85 -3.78 9.28 0.14
C PRO A 85 -2.26 9.42 -0.05
N GLU A 86 -1.66 8.55 -0.88
CA GLU A 86 -0.23 8.62 -1.19
C GLU A 86 0.13 9.84 -2.05
N SER A 87 -0.75 10.22 -2.99
CA SER A 87 -0.65 11.48 -3.73
C SER A 87 -0.67 12.69 -2.80
N ALA A 88 -1.61 12.72 -1.85
CA ALA A 88 -1.72 13.80 -0.87
C ALA A 88 -0.44 13.92 -0.03
N LEU A 89 0.11 12.78 0.43
CA LEU A 89 1.36 12.76 1.17
C LEU A 89 2.55 13.24 0.33
N GLN A 90 2.65 12.81 -0.94
CA GLN A 90 3.68 13.31 -1.84
C GLN A 90 3.58 14.83 -2.01
N ARG A 91 2.36 15.33 -2.24
CA ARG A 91 2.08 16.75 -2.42
C ARG A 91 2.51 17.58 -1.20
N VAL A 92 2.37 17.03 0.01
CA VAL A 92 2.80 17.66 1.26
C VAL A 92 4.32 17.66 1.43
N VAL A 93 5.00 16.60 0.99
CA VAL A 93 6.45 16.43 1.18
C VAL A 93 7.27 17.13 0.09
N ASP A 94 6.85 17.02 -1.18
CA ASP A 94 7.55 17.59 -2.34
C ASP A 94 7.00 18.96 -2.78
N GLY A 95 5.93 19.42 -2.14
CA GLY A 95 5.22 20.63 -2.52
C GLY A 95 6.09 21.90 -2.44
N PRO A 96 5.88 22.88 -3.33
CA PRO A 96 6.52 24.18 -3.21
C PRO A 96 5.95 24.94 -2.00
N GLY A 97 6.62 24.81 -0.85
CA GLY A 97 6.27 25.49 0.40
C GLY A 97 5.35 24.68 1.34
N PRO A 98 4.98 25.26 2.50
CA PRO A 98 4.21 24.56 3.52
C PRO A 98 2.77 24.31 3.07
N VAL A 99 2.45 23.04 2.80
CA VAL A 99 1.10 22.62 2.39
C VAL A 99 0.21 22.43 3.62
N THR A 100 -0.92 23.13 3.64
CA THR A 100 -1.94 23.02 4.69
C THR A 100 -3.10 22.13 4.23
N ALA A 101 -3.89 21.64 5.19
CA ALA A 101 -5.07 20.83 4.89
C ALA A 101 -6.10 21.57 4.02
N ALA A 102 -6.19 22.90 4.11
CA ALA A 102 -7.08 23.71 3.28
C ALA A 102 -6.68 23.65 1.80
N ILE A 103 -5.38 23.76 1.50
CA ILE A 103 -4.86 23.69 0.13
C ILE A 103 -5.18 22.33 -0.49
N LEU A 104 -5.00 21.23 0.26
CA LEU A 104 -5.35 19.89 -0.24
C LEU A 104 -6.86 19.74 -0.50
N ARG A 105 -7.73 20.36 0.32
CA ARG A 105 -9.18 20.36 0.04
C ARG A 105 -9.52 21.12 -1.24
N GLU A 106 -8.90 22.28 -1.45
CA GLU A 106 -9.07 23.05 -2.68
C GLU A 106 -8.57 22.29 -3.92
N GLU A 107 -7.50 21.50 -3.76
CA GLU A 107 -6.98 20.61 -4.80
C GLU A 107 -7.85 19.36 -5.03
N GLY A 108 -8.92 19.14 -4.26
CA GLY A 108 -9.91 18.07 -4.48
C GLY A 108 -9.64 16.76 -3.73
N PHE A 109 -8.73 16.75 -2.75
CA PHE A 109 -8.49 15.57 -1.92
C PHE A 109 -9.63 15.33 -0.92
N ASN A 110 -9.95 14.04 -0.70
CA ASN A 110 -10.91 13.62 0.32
C ASN A 110 -10.36 13.84 1.75
N ASP A 111 -11.23 14.04 2.74
CA ASP A 111 -10.81 14.25 4.13
C ASP A 111 -10.00 13.08 4.70
N GLU A 112 -10.28 11.84 4.30
CA GLU A 112 -9.50 10.65 4.67
C GLU A 112 -8.05 10.72 4.13
N ALA A 113 -7.88 11.16 2.87
CA ALA A 113 -6.57 11.33 2.27
C ALA A 113 -5.78 12.47 2.95
N ILE A 114 -6.47 13.54 3.32
CA ILE A 114 -5.88 14.71 3.99
C ILE A 114 -5.42 14.35 5.40
N THR A 115 -6.28 13.68 6.18
CA THR A 115 -5.93 13.24 7.54
C THR A 115 -4.72 12.30 7.51
N PHE A 116 -4.76 11.30 6.63
CA PHE A 116 -3.64 10.39 6.39
C PHE A 116 -2.34 11.15 6.06
N ALA A 117 -2.37 12.06 5.09
CA ALA A 117 -1.18 12.81 4.69
C ALA A 117 -0.64 13.72 5.81
N MET A 118 -1.52 14.32 6.60
CA MET A 118 -1.13 15.21 7.71
C MET A 118 -0.55 14.46 8.90
N GLU A 119 -0.93 13.21 9.10
CA GLU A 119 -0.39 12.32 10.14
C GLU A 119 0.95 11.72 9.68
N GLU A 120 0.99 11.08 8.52
CA GLU A 120 2.16 10.36 8.00
C GLU A 120 3.31 11.28 7.55
N ARG A 121 3.05 12.58 7.32
CA ARG A 121 4.14 13.54 7.05
C ARG A 121 5.08 13.75 8.25
N LEU A 122 4.66 13.42 9.46
CA LEU A 122 5.44 13.69 10.66
C LEU A 122 6.41 12.53 10.93
N LYS A 123 7.66 12.84 11.29
CA LYS A 123 8.62 11.81 11.68
C LYS A 123 8.18 11.06 12.94
N SER A 124 8.44 9.77 12.98
CA SER A 124 8.20 8.93 14.16
C SER A 124 9.20 9.27 15.28
N ALA A 125 8.91 8.88 16.52
CA ALA A 125 9.84 9.06 17.64
C ALA A 125 11.19 8.38 17.36
N ALA A 126 11.16 7.15 16.84
CA ALA A 126 12.36 6.39 16.51
C ALA A 126 13.23 7.07 15.43
N GLN A 127 12.62 7.71 14.44
CA GLN A 127 13.35 8.49 13.42
C GLN A 127 14.06 9.69 14.05
N LEU A 128 13.35 10.43 14.91
CA LEU A 128 13.92 11.62 15.57
C LEU A 128 15.02 11.24 16.57
N GLU A 129 14.89 10.10 17.24
CA GLU A 129 15.94 9.54 18.09
C GLU A 129 17.18 9.14 17.29
N HIS A 130 16.99 8.51 16.12
CA HIS A 130 18.09 8.14 15.23
C HIS A 130 18.83 9.37 14.67
N GLU A 131 18.12 10.47 14.42
CA GLU A 131 18.71 11.77 14.05
C GLU A 131 19.39 12.48 15.23
N GLY A 132 19.24 11.96 16.45
CA GLY A 132 19.90 12.47 17.65
C GLY A 132 19.15 13.59 18.36
N TRP A 133 17.87 13.85 18.05
CA TRP A 133 17.08 14.88 18.72
C TRP A 133 16.83 14.59 20.20
N SER A 134 16.86 13.32 20.60
CA SER A 134 16.84 12.90 22.00
C SER A 134 18.01 13.47 22.79
N ASN A 135 19.18 13.58 22.17
CA ASN A 135 20.36 14.18 22.80
C ASN A 135 20.17 15.68 23.04
N VAL A 136 19.53 16.38 22.09
CA VAL A 136 19.23 17.82 22.21
C VAL A 136 18.27 18.06 23.37
N ALA A 137 17.19 17.28 23.45
CA ALA A 137 16.22 17.33 24.54
C ALA A 137 16.87 17.01 25.91
N ALA A 138 17.70 15.96 25.98
CA ALA A 138 18.42 15.61 27.22
C ALA A 138 19.40 16.70 27.66
N ASN A 139 20.16 17.28 26.72
CA ASN A 139 21.07 18.38 27.03
C ASN A 139 20.32 19.62 27.52
N PHE A 140 19.16 19.91 26.92
CA PHE A 140 18.30 21.00 27.37
C PHE A 140 17.80 20.78 28.80
N LEU A 141 17.32 19.56 29.10
CA LEU A 141 16.89 19.16 30.45
C LEU A 141 18.02 19.29 31.47
N MET A 142 19.23 18.81 31.15
CA MET A 142 20.38 18.90 32.07
C MET A 142 20.82 20.36 32.31
N ARG A 143 20.67 21.25 31.32
CA ARG A 143 21.09 22.65 31.43
C ARG A 143 20.11 23.52 32.20
N HIS A 144 18.80 23.28 32.05
CA HIS A 144 17.75 24.15 32.58
C HIS A 144 16.90 23.51 33.68
N GLY A 145 16.98 22.19 33.88
CA GLY A 145 16.09 21.47 34.80
C GLY A 145 16.25 21.81 36.27
N ASN A 146 17.42 22.34 36.69
CA ASN A 146 17.66 22.78 38.07
C ASN A 146 17.34 24.28 38.29
N LYS A 147 16.92 25.01 37.25
CA LYS A 147 16.61 26.45 37.36
C LYS A 147 15.20 26.65 37.91
N ARG A 148 14.99 27.77 38.61
CA ARG A 148 13.66 28.15 39.12
C ARG A 148 12.80 28.74 38.00
N LEU A 149 11.48 28.65 38.14
CA LEU A 149 10.51 29.15 37.16
C LEU A 149 10.75 30.63 36.78
N GLU A 150 11.05 31.48 37.77
CA GLU A 150 11.36 32.90 37.57
C GLU A 150 12.57 33.10 36.65
N GLN A 151 13.64 32.32 36.85
CA GLN A 151 14.85 32.39 36.02
C GLN A 151 14.60 31.93 34.58
N LEU A 152 13.68 30.97 34.39
CA LEU A 152 13.31 30.48 33.07
C LEU A 152 12.49 31.52 32.30
N GLN A 153 11.60 32.24 33.00
CA GLN A 153 10.81 33.35 32.44
C GLN A 153 11.70 34.55 32.09
N ASP A 154 12.67 34.88 32.95
CA ASP A 154 13.65 35.94 32.69
C ASP A 154 14.54 35.63 31.48
N GLU A 155 14.83 34.35 31.23
CA GLU A 155 15.54 33.87 30.03
C GLU A 155 14.66 33.89 28.76
N GLY A 156 13.38 34.25 28.87
CA GLY A 156 12.44 34.36 27.74
C GLY A 156 12.03 33.00 27.17
N MET A 157 12.01 31.94 27.99
CA MET A 157 11.71 30.59 27.53
C MET A 157 10.22 30.38 27.19
N ASP A 158 9.96 29.64 26.10
CA ASP A 158 8.61 29.31 25.65
C ASP A 158 7.84 28.47 26.69
N GLU A 159 6.52 28.62 26.75
CA GLU A 159 5.64 27.83 27.63
C GLU A 159 5.78 26.31 27.42
N MET A 160 5.99 25.87 26.17
CA MET A 160 6.21 24.46 25.84
C MET A 160 7.53 23.92 26.42
N SER A 161 8.56 24.76 26.51
CA SER A 161 9.84 24.38 27.10
C SER A 161 9.76 24.30 28.64
N ILE A 162 8.99 25.21 29.25
CA ILE A 162 8.74 25.23 30.70
C ILE A 162 7.92 24.00 31.10
N SER A 163 6.83 23.70 30.37
CA SER A 163 6.02 22.50 30.62
C SER A 163 6.82 21.20 30.41
N PHE A 164 7.71 21.16 29.41
CA PHE A 164 8.65 20.05 29.24
C PHE A 164 9.53 19.85 30.48
N LEU A 165 10.15 20.91 31.01
CA LEU A 165 11.01 20.83 32.20
C LEU A 165 10.23 20.38 33.44
N GLN A 166 9.02 20.91 33.65
CA GLN A 166 8.15 20.53 34.77
C GLN A 166 7.77 19.04 34.71
N ASN A 167 7.40 18.55 33.53
CA ASN A 167 7.01 17.14 33.34
C ASN A 167 8.17 16.16 33.58
N HIS A 168 9.42 16.58 33.35
CA HIS A 168 10.61 15.72 33.51
C HIS A 168 11.44 16.05 34.76
N ALA A 169 10.94 16.89 35.67
CA ALA A 169 11.65 17.28 36.89
C ALA A 169 11.87 16.10 37.85
N THR A 170 10.85 15.24 38.00
CA THR A 170 10.94 14.03 38.84
C THR A 170 11.96 13.04 38.30
N LEU A 171 11.94 12.82 36.99
CA LEU A 171 12.93 12.03 36.26
C LEU A 171 14.33 12.56 36.50
N LEU A 172 14.55 13.87 36.30
CA LEU A 172 15.86 14.50 36.49
C LEU A 172 16.38 14.32 37.92
N ASN A 173 15.55 14.55 38.93
CA ASN A 173 15.93 14.39 40.34
C ASN A 173 16.30 12.94 40.64
N SER A 174 15.48 11.98 40.22
CA SER A 174 15.75 10.55 40.44
C SER A 174 17.03 10.08 39.73
N ALA A 175 17.28 10.59 38.52
CA ALA A 175 18.48 10.28 37.76
C ALA A 175 19.74 10.92 38.39
N GLN A 176 19.64 12.14 38.92
CA GLN A 176 20.72 12.80 39.65
C GLN A 176 21.05 12.04 40.95
N GLU A 177 20.04 11.62 41.72
CA GLU A 177 20.25 10.82 42.94
C GLU A 177 20.92 9.47 42.64
N GLU A 178 20.49 8.79 41.58
CA GLU A 178 21.08 7.52 41.15
C GLU A 178 22.53 7.70 40.71
N VAL A 179 22.83 8.71 39.88
CA VAL A 179 24.20 9.02 39.47
C VAL A 179 25.06 9.40 40.67
N GLN A 180 24.55 10.20 41.61
CA GLN A 180 25.29 10.59 42.82
C GLN A 180 25.59 9.39 43.72
N ARG A 181 24.67 8.40 43.77
CA ARG A 181 24.84 7.17 44.54
C ARG A 181 25.97 6.30 43.99
N TRP A 182 26.06 6.17 42.67
CA TRP A 182 27.09 5.35 42.00
C TRP A 182 28.40 6.10 41.77
N TYR A 183 28.34 7.43 41.64
CA TYR A 183 29.46 8.35 41.41
C TYR A 183 29.42 9.56 42.34
N PRO A 184 29.66 9.38 43.65
CA PRO A 184 29.70 10.49 44.60
C PRO A 184 30.69 11.58 44.20
N ASP A 185 30.40 12.84 44.55
CA ASP A 185 31.34 13.97 44.38
C ASP A 185 32.63 13.78 45.17
N ASN A 186 32.59 12.97 46.22
CA ASN A 186 33.71 12.61 47.09
C ASN A 186 34.35 11.27 46.69
N TYR A 187 34.43 10.94 45.40
CA TYR A 187 35.29 9.82 44.99
C TYR A 187 36.73 10.23 45.29
N ASP A 188 37.32 9.61 46.32
CA ASP A 188 38.68 9.87 46.75
C ASP A 188 39.63 9.71 45.57
N TYR A 189 40.12 10.84 45.06
CA TYR A 189 41.33 10.92 44.26
C TYR A 189 42.58 10.72 45.15
N GLU A 190 42.45 10.03 46.28
CA GLU A 190 43.54 9.76 47.23
C GLU A 190 44.59 8.79 46.68
N TYR A 191 44.35 8.11 45.56
CA TYR A 191 45.40 7.28 44.94
C TYR A 191 46.43 8.04 44.09
N GLN A 192 46.43 9.38 44.14
CA GLN A 192 47.51 10.24 43.64
C GLN A 192 47.84 11.42 44.59
N SER A 193 47.47 11.35 45.87
CA SER A 193 47.68 12.45 46.83
C SER A 193 49.08 12.52 47.45
N ASP A 194 49.94 11.52 47.25
CA ASP A 194 51.28 11.51 47.88
C ASP A 194 52.36 12.29 47.12
N ASN A 195 52.02 12.97 46.02
CA ASN A 195 52.97 13.85 45.34
C ASN A 195 52.64 15.34 45.58
N PRO A 196 53.32 16.01 46.54
CA PRO A 196 53.09 17.43 46.85
C PRO A 196 53.44 18.38 45.70
N ASN A 197 54.07 17.89 44.62
CA ASN A 197 54.39 18.64 43.40
C ASN A 197 53.38 18.45 42.25
N ALA A 198 52.23 17.80 42.47
CA ALA A 198 51.19 17.72 41.43
C ALA A 198 50.56 19.11 41.20
N ASP A 199 50.94 19.77 40.10
CA ASP A 199 50.44 21.06 39.64
C ASP A 199 48.91 21.19 39.79
N GLU A 200 48.42 22.35 40.25
CA GLU A 200 46.98 22.66 40.37
C GLU A 200 46.20 22.39 39.06
N ARG A 201 46.87 22.48 37.91
CA ARG A 201 46.32 22.14 36.59
C ARG A 201 45.89 20.67 36.48
N ASN A 202 46.63 19.74 37.09
CA ASN A 202 46.31 18.31 37.07
C ASN A 202 45.09 18.00 37.96
N ARG A 203 44.96 18.69 39.11
CA ARG A 203 43.80 18.58 40.01
C ARG A 203 42.53 19.14 39.36
N ALA A 204 42.63 20.24 38.63
CA ALA A 204 41.52 20.81 37.87
C ALA A 204 41.07 19.89 36.72
N GLY A 205 42.02 19.21 36.06
CA GLY A 205 41.75 18.20 35.02
C GLY A 205 40.93 17.02 35.55
N ALA A 206 41.38 16.39 36.64
CA ALA A 206 40.70 15.26 37.26
C ALA A 206 39.25 15.59 37.66
N ARG A 207 39.01 16.76 38.27
CA ARG A 207 37.65 17.23 38.61
C ARG A 207 36.76 17.44 37.38
N ARG A 208 37.33 17.93 36.29
CA ARG A 208 36.62 18.10 35.02
C ARG A 208 36.23 16.75 34.43
N ASP A 209 37.14 15.77 34.48
CA ASP A 209 36.88 14.43 33.98
C ASP A 209 35.80 13.71 34.78
N HIS A 210 35.80 13.85 36.12
CA HIS A 210 34.71 13.33 36.97
C HIS A 210 33.36 13.93 36.61
N ARG A 211 33.31 15.26 36.50
CA ARG A 211 32.08 15.97 36.14
C ARG A 211 31.59 15.58 34.75
N ASN A 212 32.51 15.33 33.81
CA ASN A 212 32.17 14.81 32.49
C ASN A 212 31.60 13.38 32.56
N GLN A 213 32.16 12.52 33.40
CA GLN A 213 31.66 11.16 33.63
C GLN A 213 30.26 11.16 34.26
N GLN A 214 30.04 11.98 35.30
CA GLN A 214 28.73 12.16 35.92
C GLN A 214 27.71 12.68 34.90
N ALA A 215 28.06 13.70 34.10
CA ALA A 215 27.19 14.23 33.06
C ALA A 215 26.87 13.19 31.97
N MET A 216 27.84 12.37 31.58
CA MET A 216 27.65 11.28 30.63
C MET A 216 26.67 10.23 31.18
N LYS A 217 26.85 9.82 32.44
CA LYS A 217 25.98 8.82 33.09
C LYS A 217 24.57 9.35 33.31
N LEU A 218 24.44 10.61 33.70
CA LEU A 218 23.15 11.29 33.82
C LEU A 218 22.42 11.32 32.47
N ARG A 219 23.13 11.66 31.40
CA ARG A 219 22.57 11.65 30.05
C ARG A 219 22.14 10.25 29.60
N GLU A 220 22.97 9.24 29.81
CA GLU A 220 22.61 7.84 29.52
C GLU A 220 21.32 7.43 30.24
N ARG A 221 21.16 7.84 31.51
CA ARG A 221 19.96 7.54 32.29
C ARG A 221 18.71 8.23 31.74
N ILE A 222 18.81 9.50 31.39
CA ILE A 222 17.72 10.28 30.79
C ILE A 222 17.31 9.68 29.44
N LEU A 223 18.29 9.38 28.58
CA LEU A 223 18.03 8.79 27.26
C LEU A 223 17.39 7.41 27.34
N ARG A 224 17.61 6.66 28.43
CA ARG A 224 17.00 5.34 28.64
C ARG A 224 15.49 5.40 28.85
N GLU A 225 14.97 6.48 29.42
CA GLU A 225 13.51 6.65 29.57
C GLU A 225 12.85 7.10 28.26
N GLY A 226 13.61 7.73 27.38
CA GLY A 226 13.14 8.22 26.08
C GLY A 226 12.26 9.46 26.23
N PHE A 227 11.92 10.05 25.08
CA PHE A 227 11.06 11.23 25.03
C PHE A 227 9.85 10.97 24.14
N SER A 228 8.73 11.64 24.44
CA SER A 228 7.54 11.53 23.61
C SER A 228 7.77 12.12 22.20
N ALA A 229 7.09 11.56 21.20
CA ALA A 229 7.13 12.06 19.82
C ALA A 229 6.86 13.58 19.70
N PRO A 230 5.82 14.18 20.35
CA PRO A 230 5.59 15.62 20.25
C PRO A 230 6.73 16.44 20.87
N THR A 231 7.33 15.97 21.96
CA THR A 231 8.50 16.62 22.57
C THR A 231 9.70 16.63 21.62
N LEU A 232 10.01 15.48 21.02
CA LEU A 232 11.12 15.39 20.07
C LEU A 232 10.89 16.27 18.83
N ARG A 233 9.65 16.34 18.33
CA ARG A 233 9.27 17.22 17.22
C ARG A 233 9.42 18.70 17.57
N TYR A 234 9.10 19.10 18.80
CA TYR A 234 9.32 20.47 19.28
C TYR A 234 10.80 20.85 19.19
N PHE A 235 11.69 20.03 19.74
CA PHE A 235 13.15 20.29 19.69
C PHE A 235 13.74 20.18 18.28
N ALA A 236 13.19 19.31 17.44
CA ALA A 236 13.58 19.21 16.03
C ALA A 236 13.19 20.45 15.21
N GLY A 237 12.15 21.17 15.64
CA GLY A 237 11.60 22.31 14.94
C GLY A 237 10.71 21.91 13.73
N PRO A 238 10.09 22.91 13.08
CA PRO A 238 9.07 22.68 12.05
C PRO A 238 9.61 22.00 10.78
N GLN A 239 10.88 22.19 10.44
CA GLN A 239 11.47 21.60 9.24
C GLN A 239 11.93 20.15 9.47
N ASN A 240 12.63 19.86 10.57
CA ASN A 240 13.18 18.53 10.81
C ASN A 240 12.16 17.54 11.37
N SER A 241 11.00 18.02 11.85
CA SER A 241 9.88 17.17 12.28
C SER A 241 9.09 16.55 11.11
N LEU A 242 9.29 17.05 9.89
CA LEU A 242 8.63 16.56 8.68
C LEU A 242 9.49 15.51 7.97
N ARG A 243 8.86 14.45 7.45
CA ARG A 243 9.50 13.44 6.61
C ARG A 243 9.84 14.01 5.25
N THR A 244 10.99 13.61 4.72
CA THR A 244 11.40 13.88 3.34
C THR A 244 11.04 12.70 2.43
N THR A 245 11.11 12.89 1.11
CA THR A 245 10.95 11.78 0.14
C THR A 245 11.95 10.66 0.36
N ARG A 246 13.16 10.98 0.81
CA ARG A 246 14.17 9.99 1.16
C ARG A 246 13.75 9.16 2.37
N ASP A 247 13.16 9.79 3.38
CA ASP A 247 12.67 9.09 4.57
C ASP A 247 11.47 8.19 4.25
N LEU A 248 10.61 8.62 3.32
CA LEU A 248 9.51 7.80 2.80
C LEU A 248 10.01 6.59 2.01
N ALA A 249 11.02 6.78 1.16
CA ALA A 249 11.60 5.70 0.37
C ALA A 249 12.36 4.67 1.24
N ARG A 250 13.00 5.11 2.33
CA ARG A 250 13.76 4.24 3.23
C ARG A 250 12.87 3.45 4.19
N ASP A 251 11.95 4.16 4.86
CA ASP A 251 11.21 3.60 6.00
C ASP A 251 9.78 3.15 5.61
N GLY A 252 9.29 3.54 4.42
CA GLY A 252 7.95 3.20 3.97
C GLY A 252 6.83 3.88 4.76
N LEU A 253 5.61 3.41 4.57
CA LEU A 253 4.39 3.85 5.23
C LEU A 253 3.97 2.84 6.30
N THR A 254 3.30 3.34 7.33
CA THR A 254 2.58 2.47 8.27
C THR A 254 1.10 2.49 7.86
N ILE A 255 0.57 1.34 7.46
CA ILE A 255 -0.86 1.20 7.17
C ILE A 255 -1.55 0.55 8.36
N ASN A 256 -2.80 0.93 8.63
CA ASN A 256 -3.60 0.38 9.73
C ASN A 256 -4.83 -0.40 9.24
N PRO A 257 -4.69 -1.46 8.43
CA PRO A 257 -5.83 -2.27 8.03
C PRO A 257 -6.44 -2.95 9.27
N MET A 258 -7.74 -2.76 9.46
CA MET A 258 -8.50 -3.36 10.57
C MET A 258 -7.93 -3.04 11.97
N GLY A 259 -7.28 -1.87 12.12
CA GLY A 259 -6.70 -1.43 13.40
C GLY A 259 -5.37 -2.10 13.76
N VAL A 260 -4.77 -2.87 12.85
CA VAL A 260 -3.44 -3.47 13.06
C VAL A 260 -2.40 -2.65 12.28
N PRO A 261 -1.40 -2.05 12.96
CA PRO A 261 -0.33 -1.32 12.28
C PRO A 261 0.62 -2.27 11.56
N ILE A 262 0.74 -2.10 10.25
CA ILE A 262 1.71 -2.81 9.41
C ILE A 262 2.75 -1.78 8.95
N PRO A 263 3.97 -1.80 9.51
CA PRO A 263 5.02 -0.86 9.13
C PRO A 263 5.67 -1.22 7.78
N ASN A 264 6.53 -0.33 7.30
CA ASN A 264 7.42 -0.54 6.15
C ASN A 264 6.72 -0.90 4.83
N GLN A 265 5.48 -0.44 4.63
CA GLN A 265 4.83 -0.58 3.33
C GLN A 265 5.51 0.36 2.32
N PRO A 266 5.71 -0.06 1.08
CA PRO A 266 6.38 0.79 0.09
C PRO A 266 5.53 2.03 -0.21
N PHE A 267 6.13 3.22 -0.13
CA PHE A 267 5.51 4.48 -0.56
C PHE A 267 5.62 4.65 -2.06
N ASN A 268 4.48 4.72 -2.75
CA ASN A 268 4.41 4.54 -4.20
C ASN A 268 3.49 5.57 -4.85
N PRO A 269 3.86 6.86 -4.77
CA PRO A 269 2.96 7.90 -5.21
C PRO A 269 2.73 7.85 -6.73
N PRO A 270 1.61 8.41 -7.21
CA PRO A 270 1.36 8.47 -8.64
C PRO A 270 2.47 9.27 -9.36
N PRO A 271 2.72 8.97 -10.64
CA PRO A 271 3.67 9.74 -11.43
C PRO A 271 3.27 11.22 -11.47
N PRO A 272 4.24 12.15 -11.58
CA PRO A 272 3.94 13.58 -11.65
C PRO A 272 3.01 13.89 -12.84
N PRO A 273 2.22 14.99 -12.78
CA PRO A 273 1.23 15.33 -13.81
C PRO A 273 1.80 15.39 -15.23
N THR A 274 3.07 15.75 -15.38
CA THR A 274 3.79 15.82 -16.66
C THR A 274 4.05 14.46 -17.30
N GLN A 275 4.03 13.38 -16.52
CA GLN A 275 4.24 11.99 -16.97
C GLN A 275 2.94 11.16 -16.95
N GLN A 276 1.81 11.76 -16.57
CA GLN A 276 0.52 11.10 -16.60
C GLN A 276 -0.01 11.00 -18.02
N ASP A 277 -0.73 9.92 -18.30
CA ASP A 277 -1.41 9.73 -19.57
C ASP A 277 -2.71 10.56 -19.58
N PRO A 278 -2.81 11.65 -20.37
CA PRO A 278 -4.00 12.51 -20.38
C PRO A 278 -5.28 11.79 -20.81
N TRP A 279 -5.14 10.65 -21.46
CA TRP A 279 -6.24 9.89 -22.06
C TRP A 279 -6.62 8.65 -21.25
N ASP A 280 -5.93 8.39 -20.13
CA ASP A 280 -6.21 7.26 -19.25
C ASP A 280 -6.24 5.92 -20.04
N LEU A 281 -5.29 5.69 -20.94
CA LEU A 281 -5.22 4.48 -21.78
C LEU A 281 -4.82 3.26 -20.95
N GLU A 282 -3.96 3.44 -19.95
CA GLU A 282 -3.46 2.37 -19.08
C GLU A 282 -4.23 2.24 -17.75
N SER A 283 -5.03 3.23 -17.36
CA SER A 283 -5.73 3.22 -16.06
C SER A 283 -6.67 2.02 -15.90
N GLU A 284 -6.71 1.39 -14.72
CA GLU A 284 -7.57 0.24 -14.46
C GLU A 284 -9.04 0.67 -14.30
N GLY A 285 -9.99 -0.12 -14.80
CA GLY A 285 -11.42 0.05 -14.48
C GLY A 285 -12.16 1.19 -15.18
N VAL A 286 -11.47 2.19 -15.75
CA VAL A 286 -12.12 3.35 -16.40
C VAL A 286 -12.35 3.09 -17.89
N VAL A 287 -13.54 3.40 -18.40
CA VAL A 287 -13.82 3.37 -19.85
C VAL A 287 -14.24 4.75 -20.33
N THR A 288 -13.36 5.41 -21.08
CA THR A 288 -13.60 6.69 -21.74
C THR A 288 -13.81 6.49 -23.24
N GLN A 289 -14.22 7.54 -23.93
CA GLN A 289 -14.33 7.50 -25.40
C GLN A 289 -12.96 7.35 -26.07
N ALA A 290 -11.90 7.92 -25.49
CA ALA A 290 -10.54 7.84 -26.01
C ALA A 290 -9.94 6.44 -25.84
N ASN A 291 -10.18 5.78 -24.71
CA ASN A 291 -9.55 4.50 -24.41
C ASN A 291 -10.34 3.26 -24.87
N ARG A 292 -11.64 3.38 -25.19
CA ARG A 292 -12.52 2.22 -25.50
C ARG A 292 -11.93 1.26 -26.53
N ALA A 293 -11.21 1.76 -27.54
CA ALA A 293 -10.62 0.95 -28.59
C ALA A 293 -9.37 0.16 -28.13
N SER A 294 -8.57 0.73 -27.22
CA SER A 294 -7.37 0.09 -26.66
C SER A 294 -7.68 -0.81 -25.46
N ARG A 295 -8.86 -0.70 -24.85
CA ARG A 295 -9.25 -1.49 -23.67
C ARG A 295 -9.23 -2.99 -23.92
N ARG A 296 -8.64 -3.71 -22.96
CA ARG A 296 -8.57 -5.17 -22.91
C ARG A 296 -9.12 -5.69 -21.59
N LEU A 297 -9.62 -6.91 -21.64
CA LEU A 297 -9.94 -7.71 -20.46
C LEU A 297 -8.77 -8.64 -20.20
N TRP A 298 -8.13 -8.47 -19.06
CA TRP A 298 -7.06 -9.31 -18.55
C TRP A 298 -7.66 -10.44 -17.73
N LEU A 299 -7.33 -11.67 -18.10
CA LEU A 299 -7.92 -12.89 -17.60
C LEU A 299 -6.82 -13.76 -17.01
N GLY A 300 -6.94 -14.08 -15.72
CA GLY A 300 -6.05 -15.04 -15.07
C GLY A 300 -6.50 -16.46 -15.35
N LEU A 301 -5.59 -17.28 -15.86
CA LEU A 301 -5.85 -18.68 -16.19
C LEU A 301 -5.52 -19.56 -15.00
N LYS A 302 -6.33 -20.61 -14.80
CA LYS A 302 -6.17 -21.56 -13.69
C LYS A 302 -5.56 -22.87 -14.16
N TYR A 303 -4.71 -23.40 -13.28
CA TYR A 303 -4.04 -24.67 -13.43
C TYR A 303 -4.18 -25.47 -12.15
N TRP A 304 -4.49 -26.75 -12.27
CA TRP A 304 -4.58 -27.67 -11.15
C TRP A 304 -3.90 -28.98 -11.55
N ASP A 305 -3.05 -29.51 -10.67
CA ASP A 305 -2.29 -30.75 -10.91
C ASP A 305 -1.58 -30.74 -12.28
N ASN A 306 -0.88 -29.64 -12.59
CA ASN A 306 -0.20 -29.40 -13.87
C ASN A 306 -1.09 -29.46 -15.14
N MET A 307 -2.41 -29.45 -14.98
CA MET A 307 -3.38 -29.45 -16.06
C MET A 307 -4.17 -28.13 -16.08
N PRO A 308 -4.50 -27.57 -17.26
CA PRO A 308 -5.38 -26.41 -17.34
C PRO A 308 -6.80 -26.77 -16.87
N VAL A 309 -7.42 -25.86 -16.11
CA VAL A 309 -8.84 -25.97 -15.72
C VAL A 309 -9.75 -25.70 -16.92
N LEU A 310 -9.35 -24.79 -17.82
CA LEU A 310 -10.02 -24.54 -19.09
C LEU A 310 -9.29 -25.31 -20.19
N ARG A 311 -9.73 -26.54 -20.48
CA ARG A 311 -9.10 -27.40 -21.48
C ARG A 311 -9.58 -27.11 -22.88
N LYS A 312 -10.87 -26.81 -23.03
CA LYS A 312 -11.49 -26.64 -24.33
C LYS A 312 -12.61 -25.61 -24.29
N ALA A 313 -12.59 -24.70 -25.25
CA ALA A 313 -13.62 -23.68 -25.41
C ALA A 313 -14.15 -23.73 -26.84
N THR A 314 -15.36 -24.27 -27.00
CA THR A 314 -16.00 -24.47 -28.31
C THR A 314 -17.17 -23.54 -28.50
N MET A 315 -17.20 -22.83 -29.62
CA MET A 315 -18.37 -22.06 -30.03
C MET A 315 -19.47 -22.97 -30.55
N LEU A 316 -20.71 -22.75 -30.07
CA LEU A 316 -21.89 -23.48 -30.52
C LEU A 316 -22.66 -22.68 -31.57
N SER A 317 -23.12 -21.46 -31.24
CA SER A 317 -23.73 -20.57 -32.23
C SER A 317 -22.66 -19.88 -33.07
N LYS A 318 -22.62 -20.19 -34.37
CA LYS A 318 -21.74 -19.55 -35.34
C LYS A 318 -22.41 -18.33 -35.96
N PRO A 319 -21.66 -17.36 -36.51
CA PRO A 319 -22.23 -16.23 -37.26
C PRO A 319 -23.21 -16.66 -38.37
N THR A 320 -22.89 -17.76 -39.06
CA THR A 320 -23.67 -18.35 -40.16
C THR A 320 -24.89 -19.12 -39.67
N LYS A 321 -24.84 -19.71 -38.48
CA LYS A 321 -25.94 -20.49 -37.89
C LYS A 321 -26.02 -20.24 -36.39
N ARG A 322 -27.00 -19.42 -36.01
CA ARG A 322 -27.30 -19.08 -34.61
C ARG A 322 -28.34 -20.06 -34.06
N ILE A 323 -28.07 -20.61 -32.87
CA ILE A 323 -28.91 -21.65 -32.27
C ILE A 323 -29.61 -21.05 -31.05
N TRP A 324 -30.93 -20.94 -31.15
CA TRP A 324 -31.82 -20.45 -30.10
C TRP A 324 -32.60 -21.61 -29.50
N LEU A 325 -32.57 -21.71 -28.17
CA LEU A 325 -33.24 -22.78 -27.43
C LEU A 325 -34.20 -22.20 -26.39
N ASN A 326 -35.34 -22.88 -26.23
CA ASN A 326 -36.30 -22.56 -25.19
C ASN A 326 -35.86 -23.13 -23.85
N ALA A 327 -36.43 -22.63 -22.75
CA ALA A 327 -36.13 -23.12 -21.40
C ALA A 327 -36.30 -24.64 -21.23
N ARG A 328 -37.31 -25.24 -21.89
CA ARG A 328 -37.55 -26.68 -21.87
C ARG A 328 -36.40 -27.47 -22.52
N ASP A 329 -35.89 -26.98 -23.65
CA ASP A 329 -34.75 -27.59 -24.36
C ASP A 329 -33.46 -27.46 -23.55
N LEU A 330 -33.23 -26.29 -22.95
CA LEU A 330 -32.09 -26.06 -22.05
C LEU A 330 -32.13 -27.01 -20.85
N GLY A 331 -33.29 -27.19 -20.23
CA GLY A 331 -33.48 -28.18 -19.17
C GLY A 331 -33.32 -29.64 -19.65
N GLY A 332 -33.60 -29.93 -20.92
CA GLY A 332 -33.28 -31.21 -21.53
C GLY A 332 -31.77 -31.45 -21.60
N LEU A 333 -31.02 -30.45 -22.07
CA LEU A 333 -29.56 -30.50 -22.20
C LEU A 333 -28.84 -30.71 -20.86
N THR A 334 -29.35 -30.12 -19.77
CA THR A 334 -28.79 -30.31 -18.42
C THR A 334 -29.01 -31.72 -17.87
N ARG A 335 -30.11 -32.37 -18.26
CA ARG A 335 -30.46 -33.73 -17.83
C ARG A 335 -29.85 -34.84 -18.69
N GLY A 336 -29.03 -34.49 -19.69
CA GLY A 336 -28.42 -35.47 -20.58
C GLY A 336 -29.23 -35.80 -21.84
N HIS A 337 -30.35 -35.10 -22.09
CA HIS A 337 -31.14 -35.29 -23.31
C HIS A 337 -30.72 -34.30 -24.40
N ALA A 338 -30.71 -34.75 -25.65
CA ALA A 338 -30.52 -33.85 -26.78
C ALA A 338 -31.65 -32.81 -26.83
N ALA A 339 -31.33 -31.57 -27.21
CA ALA A 339 -32.34 -30.54 -27.45
C ALA A 339 -33.33 -31.02 -28.54
N ALA A 340 -34.57 -30.52 -28.54
CA ALA A 340 -35.62 -31.00 -29.45
C ALA A 340 -35.25 -30.92 -30.95
N LYS A 341 -34.31 -30.03 -31.32
CA LYS A 341 -33.80 -29.89 -32.69
C LYS A 341 -32.58 -30.77 -33.03
N GLY A 342 -32.04 -31.52 -32.06
CA GLY A 342 -30.86 -32.40 -32.24
C GLY A 342 -29.54 -31.70 -32.54
N GLU A 343 -29.49 -30.36 -32.55
CA GLU A 343 -28.32 -29.60 -33.02
C GLU A 343 -27.19 -29.51 -31.99
N ILE A 344 -27.52 -29.59 -30.70
CA ILE A 344 -26.56 -29.42 -29.59
C ILE A 344 -26.54 -30.70 -28.76
N LYS A 345 -25.33 -31.22 -28.55
CA LYS A 345 -25.10 -32.36 -27.66
C LYS A 345 -25.36 -31.94 -26.20
N PRO A 346 -25.99 -32.81 -25.39
CA PRO A 346 -26.20 -32.54 -23.97
C PRO A 346 -24.88 -32.34 -23.22
N LEU A 347 -25.00 -31.85 -21.99
CA LEU A 347 -23.89 -31.84 -21.05
C LEU A 347 -23.61 -33.28 -20.64
N THR A 348 -22.40 -33.74 -20.92
CA THR A 348 -21.99 -35.14 -20.75
C THR A 348 -20.88 -35.30 -19.74
N GLN A 349 -20.02 -34.29 -19.60
CA GLN A 349 -18.88 -34.33 -18.68
C GLN A 349 -19.17 -33.46 -17.46
N VAL A 350 -18.73 -33.94 -16.30
CA VAL A 350 -18.79 -33.19 -15.05
C VAL A 350 -17.87 -31.97 -15.17
N GLY A 351 -18.37 -30.81 -14.75
CA GLY A 351 -17.66 -29.53 -14.89
C GLY A 351 -17.92 -28.80 -16.20
N GLU A 352 -18.66 -29.37 -17.16
CA GLU A 352 -19.02 -28.65 -18.38
C GLU A 352 -19.98 -27.49 -18.13
N CYS A 353 -19.60 -26.35 -18.68
CA CYS A 353 -20.39 -25.12 -18.67
C CYS A 353 -20.80 -24.76 -20.10
N MET A 354 -22.09 -24.48 -20.29
CA MET A 354 -22.59 -23.86 -21.52
C MET A 354 -23.10 -22.46 -21.21
N ALA A 355 -22.61 -21.46 -21.94
CA ALA A 355 -23.03 -20.08 -21.80
C ALA A 355 -24.17 -19.77 -22.79
N VAL A 356 -25.21 -19.10 -22.30
CA VAL A 356 -26.40 -18.69 -23.07
C VAL A 356 -26.56 -17.19 -22.97
N SER A 357 -26.74 -16.52 -24.11
CA SER A 357 -27.14 -15.12 -24.16
C SER A 357 -28.66 -15.04 -24.02
N THR A 358 -29.12 -14.38 -22.96
CA THR A 358 -30.54 -14.13 -22.67
C THR A 358 -30.79 -12.63 -22.56
N ASP A 359 -32.05 -12.23 -22.42
CA ASP A 359 -32.43 -10.82 -22.21
C ASP A 359 -31.96 -10.28 -20.85
N LEU A 360 -31.70 -11.16 -19.88
CA LEU A 360 -31.16 -10.83 -18.55
C LEU A 360 -29.62 -10.78 -18.53
N GLY A 361 -28.97 -11.08 -19.65
CA GLY A 361 -27.51 -11.18 -19.76
C GLY A 361 -27.02 -12.58 -20.13
N VAL A 362 -25.70 -12.77 -20.05
CA VAL A 362 -25.07 -14.07 -20.33
C VAL A 362 -25.10 -14.91 -19.05
N MET A 363 -25.71 -16.09 -19.15
CA MET A 363 -26.00 -16.97 -18.02
C MET A 363 -25.59 -18.40 -18.37
N GLU A 364 -25.40 -19.23 -17.34
CA GLU A 364 -25.09 -20.64 -17.54
C GLU A 364 -26.38 -21.43 -17.83
N VAL A 365 -26.28 -22.50 -18.62
CA VAL A 365 -27.43 -23.30 -19.08
C VAL A 365 -28.34 -23.81 -17.95
N ARG A 366 -27.81 -24.23 -16.80
CA ARG A 366 -28.59 -24.66 -15.63
C ARG A 366 -29.28 -23.47 -14.97
N GLU A 367 -28.60 -22.33 -14.85
CA GLU A 367 -29.21 -21.10 -14.34
C GLU A 367 -30.39 -20.65 -15.22
N CYS A 368 -30.26 -20.78 -16.55
CA CYS A 368 -31.36 -20.55 -17.49
C CYS A 368 -32.51 -21.54 -17.32
N ALA A 369 -32.20 -22.82 -17.10
CA ALA A 369 -33.21 -23.86 -16.89
C ALA A 369 -33.99 -23.64 -15.58
N GLU A 370 -33.31 -23.24 -14.50
CA GLU A 370 -33.91 -22.90 -13.21
C GLU A 370 -34.83 -21.70 -13.31
N ARG A 371 -34.37 -20.61 -13.95
CA ARG A 371 -35.15 -19.39 -14.13
C ARG A 371 -36.21 -19.49 -15.23
N ARG A 372 -36.26 -20.61 -15.95
CA ARG A 372 -37.16 -20.86 -17.09
C ARG A 372 -37.01 -19.81 -18.21
N VAL A 373 -35.78 -19.38 -18.48
CA VAL A 373 -35.44 -18.41 -19.53
C VAL A 373 -34.75 -19.12 -20.69
N GLY A 374 -35.18 -18.82 -21.93
CA GLY A 374 -34.53 -19.30 -23.15
C GLY A 374 -33.46 -18.32 -23.66
N GLY A 375 -32.75 -18.70 -24.71
CA GLY A 375 -31.77 -17.80 -25.31
C GLY A 375 -30.90 -18.43 -26.39
N MET A 376 -29.92 -17.66 -26.86
CA MET A 376 -28.95 -18.11 -27.85
C MET A 376 -27.77 -18.79 -27.17
N VAL A 377 -27.48 -20.04 -27.52
CA VAL A 377 -26.36 -20.77 -26.91
C VAL A 377 -25.05 -20.31 -27.54
N LEU A 378 -24.16 -19.72 -26.74
CA LEU A 378 -22.93 -19.10 -27.21
C LEU A 378 -21.81 -20.13 -27.41
N CYS A 379 -21.33 -20.70 -26.31
CA CYS A 379 -20.18 -21.60 -26.27
C CYS A 379 -20.30 -22.63 -25.16
N ARG A 380 -19.50 -23.69 -25.27
CA ARG A 380 -19.32 -24.76 -24.30
C ARG A 380 -17.85 -24.80 -23.88
N VAL A 381 -17.62 -24.77 -22.57
CA VAL A 381 -16.28 -24.69 -21.95
C VAL A 381 -16.16 -25.78 -20.88
N TRP A 382 -15.01 -26.46 -20.83
CA TRP A 382 -14.66 -27.48 -19.84
C TRP A 382 -13.15 -27.70 -19.74
#